data_AF-A0A1F8RSV9-F1
#
_entry.id   AF-A0A1F8RSV9-F1
#
_cell.length_a   1.000
_cell.length_b   1.000
_cell.length_c   1.000
_cell.angle_alpha   90.00
_cell.angle_beta   90.00
_cell.angle_gamma   90.00
#
_symmetry.space_group_name_H-M   'P 1'
#
loop_
_entity.id
_entity.type
_entity.pdbx_description
1 polymer ?
#
loop_
_entity_poly.entity_id
_entity_poly.type
_entity_poly.pdbx_seq_one_letter_code
_entity_poly.pdbx_strand_id
1 'polypeptide(L)'
;MRLPRLSVTRVVILLAVLLVGYFIFTAVGDALLSHRLNQDEEQLQQKIAELQRQLTKLEAIRDYLRTDEYIEGVARRVLGLVRPGETLVIVSSSVTPTPAAEQPAEAEDNLPWWEELYGP
;
A
#
# COMPACT_ATOMS: atom_id res chain seq x y z
N MET A 1 59.20 -30.70 -42.91
CA MET A 1 58.60 -30.73 -41.55
C MET A 1 57.92 -32.07 -41.35
N ARG A 2 58.43 -32.93 -40.46
CA ARG A 2 57.80 -34.22 -40.13
C ARG A 2 56.71 -33.95 -39.10
N LEU A 3 55.45 -34.06 -39.49
CA LEU A 3 54.34 -34.01 -38.55
C LEU A 3 54.48 -35.18 -37.57
N PRO A 4 54.47 -34.93 -36.25
CA PRO A 4 54.56 -36.01 -35.27
C PRO A 4 53.37 -36.97 -35.50
N ARG A 5 53.63 -38.27 -35.52
CA ARG A 5 52.58 -39.30 -35.54
C ARG A 5 51.82 -39.20 -34.22
N LEU A 6 50.80 -38.35 -34.20
CA LEU A 6 49.86 -38.24 -33.09
C LEU A 6 49.17 -39.60 -32.97
N SER A 7 49.42 -40.30 -31.86
CA SER A 7 48.70 -41.53 -31.54
C SER A 7 47.20 -41.23 -31.56
N VAL A 8 46.42 -42.04 -32.27
CA VAL A 8 44.96 -41.90 -32.39
C VAL A 8 44.30 -41.72 -31.02
N THR A 9 44.81 -42.42 -30.00
CA THR A 9 44.37 -42.29 -28.61
C THR A 9 44.51 -40.86 -28.07
N ARG A 10 45.61 -40.15 -28.39
CA ARG A 10 45.82 -38.76 -27.96
C ARG A 10 44.85 -37.81 -28.66
N VAL A 11 44.56 -38.04 -29.93
CA VAL A 11 43.58 -37.25 -30.69
C VAL A 11 42.17 -37.47 -30.12
N VAL A 12 41.81 -38.71 -29.82
CA VAL A 12 40.51 -39.05 -29.21
C VAL A 12 40.36 -38.43 -27.82
N ILE A 13 41.41 -38.47 -26.97
CA ILE A 13 41.39 -37.83 -25.65
C ILE A 13 41.23 -36.31 -25.78
N LEU A 14 41.98 -35.66 -26.67
CA LEU A 14 41.85 -34.22 -26.90
C LEU A 14 40.45 -33.84 -27.39
N LEU A 15 39.87 -34.63 -28.29
CA LEU A 15 38.51 -34.43 -28.77
C LEU A 15 37.50 -34.57 -27.63
N ALA A 16 37.63 -35.61 -26.80
CA ALA A 16 36.76 -35.85 -25.65
C ALA A 16 36.83 -34.71 -24.63
N VAL A 17 38.04 -34.21 -24.32
CA VAL A 17 38.23 -33.06 -23.41
C VAL A 17 37.60 -31.79 -23.99
N LEU A 18 37.76 -31.52 -25.28
CA LEU A 18 37.11 -30.39 -25.95
C LEU A 18 35.58 -30.50 -25.88
N LEU A 19 35.05 -31.69 -26.10
CA LEU A 19 33.62 -31.97 -26.09
C LEU A 19 33.04 -31.76 -24.68
N VAL A 20 33.71 -32.28 -23.65
CA VAL A 20 33.35 -32.04 -22.25
C VAL A 20 33.44 -30.56 -21.87
N GLY A 21 34.53 -29.88 -22.26
CA GLY A 21 34.69 -28.45 -22.02
C GLY A 21 33.60 -27.60 -22.67
N TYR A 22 33.20 -27.97 -23.89
CA TYR A 22 32.08 -27.33 -24.59
C TYR A 22 30.76 -27.49 -23.83
N PHE A 23 30.41 -28.72 -23.40
CA PHE A 23 29.20 -28.97 -22.61
C PHE A 23 29.18 -28.21 -21.29
N ILE A 24 30.31 -28.11 -20.59
CA ILE A 24 30.42 -27.34 -19.35
C ILE A 24 30.18 -25.85 -19.62
N PHE A 25 30.78 -25.31 -20.69
CA PHE A 25 30.63 -23.89 -21.06
C PHE A 25 29.18 -23.54 -21.39
N THR A 26 28.48 -24.39 -22.15
CA THR A 26 27.07 -24.16 -22.51
C THR A 26 26.15 -24.29 -21.29
N ALA A 27 26.36 -25.30 -20.43
CA ALA A 27 25.51 -25.54 -19.27
C ALA A 27 25.55 -24.39 -18.24
N VAL A 28 26.72 -23.77 -18.06
CA VAL A 28 26.86 -22.63 -17.13
C VAL A 28 26.16 -21.37 -17.66
N GLY A 29 26.18 -21.14 -18.98
CA GLY A 29 25.49 -20.01 -19.59
C GLY A 29 23.96 -20.11 -19.47
N ASP A 30 23.42 -21.29 -19.76
CA ASP A 30 21.97 -21.53 -19.76
C ASP A 30 21.39 -21.49 -18.35
N ALA A 31 22.10 -22.01 -17.35
CA ALA A 31 21.65 -21.99 -15.96
C ALA A 31 21.53 -20.56 -15.41
N LEU A 32 22.50 -19.69 -15.71
CA LEU A 32 22.48 -18.29 -15.27
C LEU A 32 21.38 -17.49 -15.98
N LEU A 33 21.15 -17.75 -17.27
CA LEU A 33 20.11 -17.09 -18.03
C LEU A 33 18.72 -17.51 -17.53
N SER A 34 18.48 -18.81 -17.34
CA SER A 34 17.21 -19.32 -16.82
C SER A 34 16.87 -18.78 -15.44
N HIS A 35 17.85 -18.68 -14.53
CA HIS A 35 17.61 -18.10 -13.22
C HIS A 35 17.21 -16.63 -13.27
N ARG A 36 17.85 -15.83 -14.15
CA ARG A 36 17.48 -14.42 -14.32
C ARG A 36 16.08 -14.27 -14.91
N LEU A 37 15.75 -15.04 -15.94
CA LEU A 37 14.40 -15.00 -16.52
C LEU A 37 13.31 -15.36 -15.51
N ASN A 38 13.52 -16.40 -14.69
CA ASN A 38 12.55 -16.76 -13.66
C ASN A 38 12.39 -15.65 -12.61
N GLN A 39 13.49 -15.02 -12.18
CA GLN A 39 13.42 -13.91 -11.23
C GLN A 39 12.69 -12.69 -11.82
N ASP A 40 12.98 -12.37 -13.09
CA ASP A 40 12.31 -11.28 -13.80
C ASP A 40 10.80 -11.59 -13.94
N GLU A 41 10.44 -12.82 -14.28
CA GLU A 41 9.05 -13.27 -14.37
C GLU A 41 8.33 -13.12 -13.03
N GLU A 42 8.92 -13.61 -11.93
CA GLU A 42 8.35 -13.48 -10.58
C GLU A 42 8.15 -12.00 -10.19
N GLN A 43 9.14 -11.14 -10.46
CA GLN A 43 9.03 -9.70 -10.18
C GLN A 43 7.93 -9.03 -11.01
N LEU A 44 7.80 -9.39 -12.29
CA LEU A 44 6.76 -8.86 -13.17
C LEU A 44 5.38 -9.30 -12.70
N GLN A 45 5.22 -10.57 -12.32
CA GLN A 45 3.96 -11.09 -11.78
C GLN A 45 3.57 -10.38 -10.47
N GLN A 46 4.52 -10.14 -9.57
CA GLN A 46 4.28 -9.36 -8.36
C GLN A 46 3.84 -7.93 -8.65
N LYS A 47 4.47 -7.26 -9.61
CA LYS A 47 4.08 -5.90 -10.03
C LYS A 47 2.67 -5.87 -10.61
N ILE A 48 2.30 -6.86 -11.43
CA ILE A 48 0.96 -6.98 -11.99
C ILE A 48 -0.08 -7.13 -10.86
N ALA A 49 0.18 -8.03 -9.92
CA ALA A 49 -0.72 -8.25 -8.78
C ALA A 49 -0.90 -6.98 -7.93
N GLU A 50 0.17 -6.24 -7.70
CA GLU A 50 0.12 -4.97 -6.97
C GLU A 50 -0.67 -3.89 -7.72
N LEU A 51 -0.41 -3.73 -9.02
CA LEU A 51 -1.15 -2.79 -9.87
C LEU A 51 -2.64 -3.13 -9.94
N GLN A 52 -2.99 -4.41 -10.01
CA GLN A 52 -4.39 -4.84 -9.99
C GLN A 52 -5.08 -4.48 -8.68
N ARG A 53 -4.42 -4.68 -7.52
CA ARG A 53 -4.96 -4.25 -6.23
C ARG A 53 -5.17 -2.74 -6.15
N GLN A 54 -4.21 -1.97 -6.66
CA GLN A 54 -4.32 -0.51 -6.72
C GLN A 54 -5.49 -0.09 -7.61
N LEU A 55 -5.64 -0.71 -8.77
CA LEU A 55 -6.74 -0.46 -9.69
C LEU A 55 -8.09 -0.72 -8.99
N THR A 56 -8.28 -1.90 -8.38
CA THR A 56 -9.52 -2.23 -7.67
C THR A 56 -9.83 -1.23 -6.55
N LYS A 57 -8.81 -0.80 -5.80
CA LYS A 57 -8.97 0.23 -4.76
C LYS A 57 -9.42 1.57 -5.35
N LEU A 58 -8.78 2.00 -6.44
CA LEU A 58 -9.12 3.25 -7.11
C LEU A 58 -10.53 3.22 -7.70
N GLU A 59 -10.96 2.08 -8.25
CA GLU A 59 -12.31 1.90 -8.74
C GLU A 59 -13.34 1.97 -7.62
N ALA A 60 -13.10 1.30 -6.49
CA ALA A 60 -13.99 1.37 -5.34
C ALA A 60 -14.13 2.81 -4.81
N ILE A 61 -13.03 3.57 -4.76
CA ILE A 61 -13.05 4.99 -4.39
C ILE A 61 -13.85 5.79 -5.42
N ARG A 62 -13.55 5.63 -6.71
CA ARG A 62 -14.28 6.31 -7.80
C ARG A 62 -15.79 6.08 -7.69
N ASP A 63 -16.19 4.83 -7.45
CA ASP A 63 -17.61 4.46 -7.39
C ASP A 63 -18.27 5.02 -6.14
N TYR A 64 -17.60 4.99 -4.99
CA TYR A 64 -18.07 5.64 -3.76
C TYR A 64 -18.27 7.16 -3.95
N LEU A 65 -17.32 7.86 -4.58
CA LEU A 65 -17.44 9.30 -4.83
C LEU A 65 -18.62 9.65 -5.77
N ARG A 66 -19.12 8.69 -6.55
CA ARG A 66 -20.29 8.87 -7.42
C ARG A 66 -21.61 8.58 -6.74
N THR A 67 -21.60 8.06 -5.51
CA THR A 67 -22.83 7.77 -4.77
C THR A 67 -23.53 9.04 -4.32
N ASP A 68 -24.85 8.97 -4.26
CA ASP A 68 -25.69 10.08 -3.76
C ASP A 68 -25.33 10.46 -2.32
N GLU A 69 -24.96 9.50 -1.48
CA GLU A 69 -24.52 9.75 -0.09
C GLU A 69 -23.31 10.68 -0.03
N TYR A 70 -22.29 10.41 -0.86
CA TYR A 70 -21.10 11.25 -0.93
C TYR A 70 -21.44 12.64 -1.47
N ILE A 71 -22.22 12.70 -2.57
CA ILE A 71 -22.64 13.96 -3.20
C ILE A 71 -23.44 14.81 -2.22
N GLU A 72 -24.40 14.22 -1.51
CA GLU A 72 -25.23 14.88 -0.50
C GLU A 72 -24.38 15.34 0.69
N GLY A 73 -23.45 14.51 1.15
CA GLY A 73 -22.51 14.87 2.20
C GLY A 73 -21.66 16.09 1.84
N VAL A 74 -21.19 16.19 0.59
CA VAL A 74 -20.48 17.38 0.09
C VAL A 74 -21.42 18.57 -0.04
N ALA A 75 -22.61 18.38 -0.61
CA ALA A 75 -23.61 19.42 -0.78
C ALA A 75 -23.98 20.07 0.56
N ARG A 76 -24.21 19.27 1.61
CA ARG A 76 -24.55 19.76 2.96
C ARG A 76 -23.37 20.43 3.66
N ARG A 77 -22.20 19.80 3.67
CA ARG A 77 -21.05 20.28 4.46
C ARG A 77 -20.29 21.43 3.82
N VAL A 78 -20.11 21.40 2.51
CA VAL A 78 -19.27 22.36 1.77
C VAL A 78 -20.12 23.46 1.15
N LEU A 79 -21.28 23.09 0.59
CA LEU A 79 -22.13 24.04 -0.13
C LEU A 79 -23.33 24.53 0.70
N GLY A 80 -23.59 23.95 1.87
CA GLY A 80 -24.75 24.30 2.71
C GLY A 80 -26.10 23.99 2.07
N LEU A 81 -26.13 23.17 1.01
CA LEU A 81 -27.34 22.83 0.26
C LEU A 81 -28.12 21.72 0.97
N VAL A 82 -29.44 21.82 0.93
CA VAL A 82 -30.39 20.83 1.46
C VAL A 82 -31.39 20.45 0.37
N ARG A 83 -32.01 19.27 0.46
CA ARG A 83 -33.00 18.85 -0.55
C ARG A 83 -34.25 19.73 -0.47
N PRO A 84 -35.00 19.89 -1.58
CA PRO A 84 -36.30 20.57 -1.55
C PRO A 84 -37.23 19.92 -0.50
N GLY A 85 -37.71 20.72 0.46
CA GLY A 85 -38.57 20.26 1.56
C GLY A 85 -37.86 19.96 2.88
N GLU A 86 -36.52 19.99 2.93
CA GLU A 86 -35.74 19.87 4.17
C GLU A 86 -35.53 21.25 4.83
N THR A 87 -35.45 21.29 6.17
CA THR A 87 -35.13 22.51 6.94
C THR A 87 -33.68 22.46 7.43
N LEU A 88 -32.86 23.43 7.02
CA LEU A 88 -31.48 23.56 7.49
C LEU A 88 -31.45 24.07 8.94
N VAL A 89 -30.84 23.32 9.85
CA VAL A 89 -30.64 23.72 11.25
C VAL A 89 -29.17 24.05 11.47
N ILE A 90 -28.88 25.30 11.86
CA ILE A 90 -27.53 25.76 12.21
C ILE A 90 -27.48 25.90 13.74
N VAL A 91 -26.67 25.06 14.39
CA VAL A 91 -26.45 25.17 15.84
C VAL A 91 -25.31 26.18 16.06
N SER A 92 -25.68 27.42 16.38
CA SER A 92 -24.71 28.40 16.91
C SER A 92 -24.46 28.08 18.38
N SER A 93 -23.28 27.59 18.71
CA SER A 93 -22.77 27.60 20.08
C SER A 93 -22.40 29.03 20.50
N SER A 94 -23.41 29.89 20.66
CA SER A 94 -23.24 31.07 21.50
C SER A 94 -23.16 30.57 22.93
N VAL A 95 -21.94 30.45 23.46
CA VAL A 95 -21.72 30.40 24.91
C VAL A 95 -22.31 31.70 25.43
N THR A 96 -23.55 31.66 25.88
CA THR A 96 -24.14 32.80 26.56
C THR A 96 -23.40 32.87 27.89
N PRO A 97 -22.66 33.94 28.21
CA PRO A 97 -22.18 34.10 29.57
C PRO A 97 -23.43 34.16 30.43
N THR A 98 -23.63 33.12 31.24
CA THR A 98 -24.61 33.08 32.31
C THR A 98 -24.56 34.43 33.02
N PRO A 99 -25.67 35.20 33.08
CA PRO A 99 -25.72 36.41 33.87
C PRO A 99 -25.27 36.06 35.29
N ALA A 100 -24.33 36.83 35.81
CA ALA A 100 -23.91 36.77 37.20
C ALA A 100 -25.14 36.91 38.10
N ALA A 101 -25.74 35.77 38.46
CA ALA A 101 -26.56 35.65 39.63
C ALA A 101 -25.57 35.63 40.79
N GLU A 102 -25.65 36.72 41.56
CA GLU A 102 -25.07 36.96 42.87
C GLU A 102 -24.42 35.74 43.52
N GLN A 103 -23.15 35.92 43.83
CA GLN A 103 -22.43 35.13 44.81
C GLN A 103 -23.08 35.35 46.20
N PRO A 104 -23.63 34.33 46.87
CA PRO A 104 -23.43 34.20 48.30
C PRO A 104 -22.08 33.51 48.47
N ALA A 105 -21.12 34.23 49.04
CA ALA A 105 -19.95 33.60 49.63
C ALA A 105 -20.40 32.70 50.78
N GLU A 106 -20.04 31.41 50.73
CA GLU A 106 -19.83 30.44 51.82
C GLU A 106 -19.74 29.05 51.16
N ALA A 107 -18.54 28.52 50.89
CA ALA A 107 -17.87 27.48 51.71
C ALA A 107 -18.81 26.26 51.94
N GLU A 108 -18.58 25.05 51.46
CA GLU A 108 -17.36 24.27 51.25
C GLU A 108 -17.57 23.27 50.08
N ASP A 109 -16.49 22.62 49.65
CA ASP A 109 -16.47 21.49 48.70
C ASP A 109 -16.45 21.83 47.21
N ASN A 110 -15.40 22.55 46.82
CA ASN A 110 -15.06 22.85 45.43
C ASN A 110 -14.15 21.78 44.82
N LEU A 111 -14.49 20.50 45.00
CA LEU A 111 -13.88 19.43 44.21
C LEU A 111 -14.71 19.28 42.92
N PRO A 112 -14.11 19.47 41.74
CA PRO A 112 -14.85 19.25 40.52
C PRO A 112 -15.27 17.78 40.39
N TRP A 113 -16.49 17.54 39.92
CA TRP A 113 -17.14 16.23 39.85
C TRP A 113 -16.29 15.11 39.20
N TRP A 114 -15.34 15.46 38.33
CA TRP A 114 -14.46 14.48 37.68
C TRP A 114 -13.38 13.93 38.61
N GLU A 115 -13.00 14.62 39.68
CA GLU A 115 -12.09 14.10 40.71
C GLU A 115 -12.76 13.06 41.62
N GLU A 116 -14.07 13.15 41.83
CA GLU A 116 -14.84 12.13 42.58
C GLU A 116 -14.93 10.81 41.80
N LEU A 117 -14.98 10.88 40.46
CA LEU A 117 -15.16 9.71 39.61
C LEU A 117 -13.84 9.04 39.19
N TYR A 118 -12.73 9.78 39.17
CA TYR A 118 -11.45 9.34 38.59
C TYR A 118 -10.20 9.70 39.43
N GLY A 119 -10.35 10.16 40.66
CA GLY A 119 -9.22 10.36 41.58
C GLY A 119 -8.47 9.06 41.88
N PRO A 120 -7.16 9.13 42.21
CA PRO A 120 -6.27 7.98 42.36
C PRO A 120 -6.67 7.01 43.48
#